data_AF-C6REM5-F1
#
_entry.id   AF-C6REM5-F1
#
_cell.length_a   1.000
_cell.length_b   1.000
_cell.length_c   1.000
_cell.angle_alpha   90.00
_cell.angle_beta   90.00
_cell.angle_gamma   90.00
#
_symmetry.space_group_name_H-M   'P 1'
#
loop_
_entity.id
_entity.type
_entity.pdbx_description
1 polymer ?
#
loop_
_entity_poly.entity_id
_entity_poly.type
_entity_poly.pdbx_seq_one_letter_code
_entity_poly.pdbx_strand_id
1 'polypeptide(L)'
;IAYATNTKLKTVDTGTGDDEVTFGGNTTQTHDITVNLGEGNDTVTTAALTANKKFQISGGAGNDTFNLGASTTDASASKYVTITDANRGDKISLGSAGAATLQKIALNVDGRADLKTAINDALGSLSSTAANTIYAVYYGNDTYLVRDANSNKALDANDNLVKLAGISNFDLLNANSVT
;
A
#
# COMPACT_ATOMS: atom_id res chain seq x y z
N ILE A 1 20.10 1.15 -2.84
CA ILE A 1 20.66 -0.23 -2.65
C ILE A 1 19.71 -1.25 -3.31
N ALA A 2 20.23 -2.20 -4.09
CA ALA A 2 19.43 -3.30 -4.66
C ALA A 2 19.60 -4.58 -3.83
N TYR A 3 18.53 -5.04 -3.16
CA TYR A 3 18.56 -6.22 -2.28
C TYR A 3 18.24 -7.51 -3.06
N ALA A 4 19.13 -7.91 -3.97
CA ALA A 4 18.94 -9.15 -4.72
C ALA A 4 19.22 -10.38 -3.82
N THR A 5 18.21 -11.23 -3.61
CA THR A 5 18.31 -12.59 -3.01
C THR A 5 18.70 -12.73 -1.53
N ASN A 6 18.63 -11.65 -0.72
CA ASN A 6 18.91 -11.77 0.72
C ASN A 6 17.76 -12.49 1.45
N THR A 7 17.96 -13.78 1.75
CA THR A 7 16.98 -14.62 2.45
C THR A 7 16.81 -14.31 3.93
N LYS A 8 17.62 -13.41 4.50
CA LYS A 8 17.61 -13.00 5.91
C LYS A 8 17.33 -11.51 6.10
N LEU A 9 16.97 -10.79 5.04
CA LEU A 9 16.66 -9.37 5.12
C LEU A 9 15.43 -9.16 6.01
N LYS A 10 15.58 -8.29 7.01
CA LYS A 10 14.52 -7.90 7.93
C LYS A 10 14.34 -6.39 7.99
N THR A 11 15.43 -5.64 7.85
CA THR A 11 15.45 -4.19 7.99
C THR A 11 16.29 -3.56 6.90
N VAL A 12 15.79 -2.46 6.35
CA VAL A 12 16.52 -1.50 5.52
C VAL A 12 16.43 -0.15 6.23
N ASP A 13 17.57 0.52 6.39
CA ASP A 13 17.69 1.83 7.02
C ASP A 13 18.69 2.63 6.18
N THR A 14 18.25 3.72 5.54
CA THR A 14 19.08 4.47 4.58
C THR A 14 19.59 5.80 5.14
N GLY A 15 18.85 6.41 6.06
CA GLY A 15 19.37 7.43 6.96
C GLY A 15 19.03 8.85 6.51
N THR A 16 20.01 9.57 5.97
CA THR A 16 19.81 10.96 5.53
C THR A 16 20.25 11.12 4.08
N GLY A 17 19.57 11.97 3.33
CA GLY A 17 19.78 12.20 1.91
C GLY A 17 18.68 11.55 1.09
N ASP A 18 18.57 11.93 -0.18
CA ASP A 18 17.59 11.33 -1.09
C ASP A 18 18.02 9.90 -1.45
N ASP A 19 17.28 8.91 -0.95
CA ASP A 19 17.61 7.49 -1.06
C ASP A 19 16.74 6.73 -2.06
N GLU A 20 17.33 5.70 -2.68
CA GLU A 20 16.61 4.76 -3.56
C GLU A 20 16.74 3.32 -3.06
N VAL A 21 15.61 2.72 -2.70
CA VAL A 21 15.49 1.33 -2.24
C VAL A 21 14.67 0.53 -3.23
N THR A 22 15.29 -0.47 -3.85
CA THR A 22 14.60 -1.34 -4.83
C THR A 22 14.68 -2.80 -4.43
N PHE A 23 13.50 -3.41 -4.26
CA PHE A 23 13.31 -4.85 -4.15
C PHE A 23 13.02 -5.39 -5.55
N GLY A 24 13.99 -6.11 -6.13
CA GLY A 24 13.83 -6.67 -7.48
C GLY A 24 12.84 -7.83 -7.53
N GLY A 25 12.25 -8.09 -8.69
CA GLY A 25 11.25 -9.15 -8.90
C GLY A 25 11.71 -10.59 -8.58
N ASN A 26 13.02 -10.81 -8.44
CA ASN A 26 13.61 -12.09 -8.01
C ASN A 26 13.81 -12.20 -6.49
N THR A 27 13.48 -11.15 -5.72
CA THR A 27 13.62 -11.13 -4.27
C THR A 27 12.34 -11.68 -3.64
N THR A 28 12.40 -12.93 -3.15
CA THR A 28 11.32 -13.53 -2.38
C THR A 28 11.34 -13.00 -0.94
N GLN A 29 10.23 -12.43 -0.48
CA GLN A 29 10.05 -12.08 0.93
C GLN A 29 9.95 -13.37 1.76
N THR A 30 10.98 -13.67 2.54
CA THR A 30 11.02 -14.82 3.46
C THR A 30 10.71 -14.44 4.91
N HIS A 31 10.87 -13.16 5.26
CA HIS A 31 10.69 -12.61 6.60
C HIS A 31 9.77 -11.38 6.56
N ASP A 32 9.35 -10.95 7.74
CA ASP A 32 8.83 -9.59 7.91
C ASP A 32 9.94 -8.59 7.55
N ILE A 33 9.58 -7.56 6.79
CA ILE A 33 10.46 -6.51 6.30
C ILE A 33 9.99 -5.17 6.86
N THR A 34 10.94 -4.41 7.39
CA THR A 34 10.80 -2.99 7.73
C THR A 34 11.78 -2.19 6.89
N VAL A 35 11.31 -1.08 6.32
CA VAL A 35 12.12 -0.12 5.57
C VAL A 35 11.97 1.25 6.23
N ASN A 36 13.08 1.88 6.61
CA ASN A 36 13.13 3.25 7.09
C ASN A 36 13.97 4.03 6.08
N LEU A 37 13.36 5.00 5.39
CA LEU A 37 14.07 5.79 4.38
C LEU A 37 14.79 6.98 5.05
N GLY A 38 14.07 7.77 5.84
CA GLY A 38 14.68 8.69 6.80
C GLY A 38 14.47 10.15 6.40
N GLU A 39 15.52 10.97 6.38
CA GLU A 39 15.41 12.36 5.92
C GLU A 39 15.79 12.46 4.44
N GLY A 40 14.93 12.99 3.58
CA GLY A 40 15.19 13.07 2.14
C GLY A 40 13.91 12.96 1.33
N ASN A 41 13.97 13.21 0.02
CA ASN A 41 12.88 12.81 -0.87
C ASN A 41 13.19 11.40 -1.38
N ASP A 42 12.69 10.41 -0.68
CA ASP A 42 13.10 9.03 -0.89
C ASP A 42 12.23 8.31 -1.90
N THR A 43 12.75 7.24 -2.49
CA THR A 43 12.01 6.36 -3.38
C THR A 43 12.17 4.91 -2.98
N VAL A 44 11.05 4.22 -2.79
CA VAL A 44 11.02 2.78 -2.57
C VAL A 44 10.21 2.08 -3.64
N THR A 45 10.80 1.05 -4.25
CA THR A 45 10.13 0.16 -5.19
C THR A 45 10.06 -1.24 -4.61
N THR A 46 8.84 -1.75 -4.42
CA THR A 46 8.62 -3.06 -3.82
C THR A 46 8.49 -4.17 -4.88
N ALA A 47 8.54 -5.41 -4.40
CA ALA A 47 8.33 -6.62 -5.20
C ALA A 47 7.01 -7.31 -4.81
N ALA A 48 6.78 -8.50 -5.37
CA ALA A 48 5.69 -9.38 -4.97
C ALA A 48 5.77 -9.71 -3.47
N LEU A 49 4.62 -9.66 -2.80
CA LEU A 49 4.52 -9.96 -1.38
C LEU A 49 4.34 -11.47 -1.15
N THR A 50 4.79 -11.92 0.02
CA THR A 50 4.52 -13.27 0.52
C THR A 50 3.37 -13.21 1.53
N ALA A 51 2.43 -14.15 1.41
CA ALA A 51 1.29 -14.25 2.33
C ALA A 51 1.73 -14.35 3.80
N ASN A 52 1.02 -13.67 4.70
CA ASN A 52 1.27 -13.68 6.15
C ASN A 52 2.70 -13.22 6.51
N LYS A 53 3.21 -12.22 5.79
CA LYS A 53 4.47 -11.52 6.10
C LYS A 53 4.20 -10.02 6.11
N LYS A 54 4.85 -9.31 7.01
CA LYS A 54 4.75 -7.84 7.09
C LYS A 54 5.71 -7.20 6.10
N PHE A 55 5.24 -6.16 5.42
CA PHE A 55 6.08 -5.25 4.66
C PHE A 55 5.73 -3.82 5.11
N GLN A 56 6.55 -3.26 5.98
CA GLN A 56 6.33 -1.95 6.60
C GLN A 56 7.35 -0.95 6.08
N ILE A 57 6.90 0.26 5.77
CA ILE A 57 7.74 1.33 5.22
C ILE A 57 7.44 2.61 6.02
N SER A 58 8.50 3.25 6.49
CA SER A 58 8.51 4.63 6.96
C SER A 58 9.24 5.47 5.92
N GLY A 59 8.55 6.48 5.38
CA GLY A 59 9.16 7.47 4.49
C GLY A 59 10.08 8.39 5.29
N GLY A 60 9.61 8.84 6.45
CA GLY A 60 10.31 9.81 7.27
C GLY A 60 10.00 11.24 6.83
N ALA A 61 11.02 12.10 6.76
CA ALA A 61 10.86 13.51 6.47
C ALA A 61 11.23 13.83 5.02
N GLY A 62 10.29 14.39 4.27
CA GLY A 62 10.47 14.81 2.89
C GLY A 62 9.21 14.51 2.08
N ASN A 63 9.33 14.50 0.75
CA ASN A 63 8.25 14.08 -0.14
C ASN A 63 8.60 12.74 -0.78
N ASP A 64 8.12 11.66 -0.18
CA ASP A 64 8.57 10.32 -0.53
C ASP A 64 7.73 9.68 -1.63
N THR A 65 8.34 8.74 -2.37
CA THR A 65 7.68 8.03 -3.46
C THR A 65 7.65 6.53 -3.19
N PHE A 66 6.44 6.01 -2.96
CA PHE A 66 6.15 4.60 -2.72
C PHE A 66 5.66 3.93 -4.01
N ASN A 67 6.55 3.25 -4.73
CA ASN A 67 6.24 2.47 -5.94
C ASN A 67 5.86 1.03 -5.57
N LEU A 68 4.56 0.80 -5.40
CA LEU A 68 3.99 -0.42 -4.82
C LEU A 68 3.26 -1.29 -5.85
N GLY A 69 3.38 -1.01 -7.15
CA GLY A 69 2.63 -1.71 -8.20
C GLY A 69 2.79 -3.23 -8.22
N ALA A 70 3.99 -3.73 -7.93
CA ALA A 70 4.26 -5.18 -7.86
C ALA A 70 3.71 -5.85 -6.60
N SER A 71 3.33 -5.09 -5.57
CA SER A 71 2.82 -5.60 -4.30
C SER A 71 1.32 -5.88 -4.35
N THR A 72 0.93 -6.89 -5.14
CA THR A 72 -0.46 -7.34 -5.20
C THR A 72 -0.87 -8.10 -3.93
N THR A 73 -2.18 -8.13 -3.68
CA THR A 73 -2.79 -8.78 -2.52
C THR A 73 -3.22 -10.22 -2.83
N ASP A 74 -4.12 -10.77 -2.01
CA ASP A 74 -4.87 -11.98 -2.29
C ASP A 74 -6.31 -11.86 -1.76
N ALA A 75 -7.13 -12.86 -2.10
CA ALA A 75 -8.53 -12.94 -1.67
C ALA A 75 -8.73 -13.13 -0.15
N SER A 76 -7.64 -13.24 0.62
CA SER A 76 -7.65 -13.36 2.08
C SER A 76 -7.16 -12.08 2.77
N ALA A 77 -6.82 -11.02 2.00
CA ALA A 77 -6.18 -9.82 2.50
C ALA A 77 -4.89 -10.10 3.31
N SER A 78 -4.19 -11.20 3.00
CA SER A 78 -3.03 -11.66 3.77
C SER A 78 -1.71 -11.04 3.34
N LYS A 79 -1.73 -10.26 2.25
CA LYS A 79 -0.62 -9.55 1.64
C LYS A 79 -0.96 -8.08 1.52
N TYR A 80 -0.20 -7.21 2.15
CA TYR A 80 -0.31 -5.76 1.95
C TYR A 80 0.94 -5.05 2.43
N VAL A 81 1.18 -3.86 1.88
CA VAL A 81 2.21 -2.93 2.38
C VAL A 81 1.58 -2.06 3.47
N THR A 82 2.32 -1.76 4.51
CA THR A 82 1.96 -0.74 5.50
C THR A 82 2.89 0.45 5.38
N ILE A 83 2.33 1.64 5.16
CA ILE A 83 3.04 2.91 5.27
C ILE A 83 2.73 3.49 6.65
N THR A 84 3.76 3.72 7.46
CA THR A 84 3.59 4.07 8.88
C THR A 84 3.39 5.57 9.14
N ASP A 85 3.80 6.41 8.19
CA ASP A 85 3.94 7.86 8.37
C ASP A 85 3.69 8.62 7.06
N ALA A 86 2.67 8.23 6.29
CA ALA A 86 2.31 8.93 5.07
C ALA A 86 2.01 10.42 5.35
N ASN A 87 2.80 11.30 4.74
CA ASN A 87 2.78 12.75 4.91
C ASN A 87 2.23 13.45 3.67
N ARG A 88 1.92 14.74 3.82
CA ARG A 88 1.51 15.58 2.68
C ARG A 88 2.72 15.86 1.79
N GLY A 89 2.60 15.57 0.50
CA GLY A 89 3.68 15.65 -0.48
C GLY A 89 4.13 14.29 -0.99
N ASP A 90 3.89 13.23 -0.22
CA ASP A 90 4.22 11.86 -0.60
C ASP A 90 3.41 11.39 -1.82
N LYS A 91 3.93 10.39 -2.51
CA LYS A 91 3.34 9.79 -3.70
C LYS A 91 3.23 8.30 -3.53
N ILE A 92 2.06 7.74 -3.81
CA ILE A 92 1.83 6.29 -3.73
C ILE A 92 1.40 5.81 -5.12
N SER A 93 2.28 5.05 -5.77
CA SER A 93 1.95 4.40 -7.03
C SER A 93 1.55 2.95 -6.77
N LEU A 94 0.33 2.59 -7.14
CA LEU A 94 -0.15 1.21 -7.15
C LEU A 94 -0.02 0.61 -8.55
N GLY A 95 0.74 1.19 -9.49
CA GLY A 95 1.04 0.54 -10.77
C GLY A 95 -0.07 0.59 -11.82
N SER A 96 -1.01 1.53 -11.74
CA SER A 96 -1.83 1.88 -12.89
C SER A 96 -1.00 2.67 -13.92
N ALA A 97 -1.19 2.41 -15.21
CA ALA A 97 -0.53 3.16 -16.29
C ALA A 97 -1.21 4.51 -16.60
N GLY A 98 -2.31 4.84 -15.93
CA GLY A 98 -3.05 6.10 -16.10
C GLY A 98 -3.37 6.75 -14.74
N ALA A 99 -3.92 7.96 -14.76
CA ALA A 99 -4.38 8.62 -13.53
C ALA A 99 -5.48 7.77 -12.87
N ALA A 100 -5.14 7.04 -11.81
CA ALA A 100 -6.14 6.33 -11.03
C ALA A 100 -7.10 7.33 -10.39
N THR A 101 -8.39 7.04 -10.46
CA THR A 101 -9.37 7.78 -9.66
C THR A 101 -9.27 7.33 -8.22
N LEU A 102 -9.09 8.26 -7.29
CA LEU A 102 -9.15 7.99 -5.85
C LEU A 102 -10.58 8.27 -5.34
N GLN A 103 -11.19 7.29 -4.68
CA GLN A 103 -12.55 7.39 -4.16
C GLN A 103 -12.61 6.93 -2.70
N LYS A 104 -13.23 7.73 -1.83
CA LYS A 104 -13.53 7.30 -0.46
C LYS A 104 -14.84 6.53 -0.41
N ILE A 105 -14.82 5.37 0.24
CA ILE A 105 -16.05 4.65 0.57
C ILE A 105 -16.57 5.15 1.92
N ALA A 106 -17.85 5.55 1.95
CA ALA A 106 -18.48 6.13 3.14
C ALA A 106 -19.04 5.07 4.11
N LEU A 107 -19.21 3.82 3.69
CA LEU A 107 -19.69 2.74 4.55
C LEU A 107 -18.74 2.56 5.74
N ASN A 108 -19.29 2.62 6.95
CA ASN A 108 -18.55 2.27 8.16
C ASN A 108 -18.44 0.73 8.28
N VAL A 109 -17.21 0.23 8.23
CA VAL A 109 -16.88 -1.20 8.34
C VAL A 109 -16.00 -1.52 9.55
N ASP A 110 -15.76 -0.57 10.47
CA ASP A 110 -14.88 -0.77 11.64
C ASP A 110 -15.30 -1.91 12.56
N GLY A 111 -16.60 -2.25 12.59
CA GLY A 111 -17.13 -3.36 13.38
C GLY A 111 -17.07 -4.74 12.71
N ARG A 112 -16.44 -4.87 11.54
CA ARG A 112 -16.32 -6.17 10.86
C ARG A 112 -15.28 -7.06 11.54
N ALA A 113 -15.46 -8.37 11.41
CA ALA A 113 -14.66 -9.37 12.12
C ALA A 113 -13.20 -9.39 11.66
N ASP A 114 -12.96 -9.12 10.38
CA ASP A 114 -11.64 -9.13 9.77
C ASP A 114 -11.55 -8.14 8.60
N LEU A 115 -10.32 -7.85 8.20
CA LEU A 115 -9.99 -6.89 7.14
C LEU A 115 -10.58 -7.28 5.78
N LYS A 116 -10.58 -8.58 5.46
CA LYS A 116 -11.17 -9.09 4.20
C LYS A 116 -12.66 -8.75 4.14
N THR A 117 -13.39 -9.08 5.20
CA THR A 117 -14.83 -8.82 5.32
C THR A 117 -15.10 -7.33 5.26
N ALA A 118 -14.29 -6.52 5.94
CA ALA A 118 -14.40 -5.06 5.90
C ALA A 118 -14.26 -4.51 4.48
N ILE A 119 -13.22 -4.91 3.75
CA ILE A 119 -12.96 -4.42 2.39
C ILE A 119 -14.04 -4.91 1.42
N ASN A 120 -14.40 -6.19 1.46
CA ASN A 120 -15.41 -6.74 0.55
C ASN A 120 -16.79 -6.12 0.79
N ASP A 121 -17.18 -5.85 2.03
CA ASP A 121 -18.43 -5.14 2.33
C ASP A 121 -18.39 -3.69 1.86
N ALA A 122 -17.24 -3.01 2.03
CA ALA A 122 -17.05 -1.65 1.54
C ALA A 122 -17.19 -1.59 0.01
N LEU A 123 -16.46 -2.42 -0.74
CA LEU A 123 -16.57 -2.53 -2.20
C LEU A 123 -17.98 -2.96 -2.63
N GLY A 124 -18.58 -3.91 -1.92
CA GLY A 124 -19.94 -4.40 -2.12
C GLY A 124 -21.01 -3.33 -2.01
N SER A 125 -20.77 -2.30 -1.20
CA SER A 125 -21.70 -1.18 -1.00
C SER A 125 -21.80 -0.22 -2.20
N LEU A 126 -20.80 -0.23 -3.09
CA LEU A 126 -20.79 0.58 -4.30
C LEU A 126 -21.79 0.03 -5.31
N SER A 127 -22.39 0.89 -6.14
CA SER A 127 -23.24 0.44 -7.25
C SER A 127 -22.44 -0.35 -8.29
N SER A 128 -21.23 0.11 -8.57
CA SER A 128 -20.26 -0.49 -9.49
C SER A 128 -18.85 -0.12 -9.04
N THR A 129 -17.88 -0.95 -9.42
CA THR A 129 -16.46 -0.57 -9.39
C THR A 129 -15.94 -0.42 -10.81
N ALA A 130 -14.86 0.33 -10.98
CA ALA A 130 -14.14 0.47 -12.23
C ALA A 130 -12.68 0.03 -12.06
N ALA A 131 -12.15 -0.66 -13.07
CA ALA A 131 -10.77 -1.13 -13.09
C ALA A 131 -9.79 0.03 -12.89
N ASN A 132 -8.75 -0.25 -12.11
CA ASN A 132 -7.71 0.67 -11.67
C ASN A 132 -8.20 1.87 -10.85
N THR A 133 -9.42 1.81 -10.29
CA THR A 133 -9.86 2.77 -9.27
C THR A 133 -9.26 2.40 -7.92
N ILE A 134 -8.82 3.42 -7.19
CA ILE A 134 -8.31 3.27 -5.84
C ILE A 134 -9.42 3.66 -4.87
N TYR A 135 -9.84 2.71 -4.04
CA TYR A 135 -10.83 2.93 -2.99
C TYR A 135 -10.16 3.05 -1.65
N ALA A 136 -10.47 4.13 -0.92
CA ALA A 136 -10.08 4.30 0.47
C ALA A 136 -11.18 3.74 1.39
N VAL A 137 -10.81 2.77 2.22
CA VAL A 137 -11.67 2.08 3.20
C VAL A 137 -11.12 2.32 4.60
N TYR A 138 -11.96 2.73 5.54
CA TYR A 138 -11.56 2.85 6.94
C TYR A 138 -11.89 1.58 7.69
N TYR A 139 -10.90 1.03 8.38
CA TYR A 139 -11.06 -0.16 9.20
C TYR A 139 -10.06 -0.15 10.35
N GLY A 140 -10.54 -0.32 11.58
CA GLY A 140 -9.68 -0.58 12.74
C GLY A 140 -8.71 0.56 13.07
N ASN A 141 -9.15 1.81 12.92
CA ASN A 141 -8.36 3.04 13.07
C ASN A 141 -7.29 3.30 11.99
N ASP A 142 -7.33 2.57 10.89
CA ASP A 142 -6.41 2.75 9.77
C ASP A 142 -7.17 3.02 8.46
N THR A 143 -6.45 3.59 7.50
CA THR A 143 -6.96 3.78 6.13
C THR A 143 -6.35 2.73 5.22
N TYR A 144 -7.18 1.98 4.50
CA TYR A 144 -6.74 1.00 3.52
C TYR A 144 -7.05 1.50 2.11
N LEU A 145 -6.02 1.54 1.26
CA LEU A 145 -6.15 1.78 -0.16
C LEU A 145 -6.26 0.44 -0.89
N VAL A 146 -7.32 0.29 -1.66
CA VAL A 146 -7.56 -0.89 -2.50
C VAL A 146 -7.57 -0.43 -3.95
N ARG A 147 -6.57 -0.83 -4.75
CA ARG A 147 -6.70 -0.70 -6.21
C ARG A 147 -7.42 -1.94 -6.71
N ASP A 148 -8.66 -1.78 -7.15
CA ASP A 148 -9.41 -2.82 -7.85
C ASP A 148 -8.93 -2.88 -9.30
N ALA A 149 -8.24 -3.96 -9.68
CA ALA A 149 -7.64 -4.08 -11.01
C ALA A 149 -8.61 -4.58 -12.09
N ASN A 150 -9.77 -5.15 -11.71
CA ASN A 150 -10.62 -5.90 -12.64
C ASN A 150 -12.13 -5.65 -12.48
N SER A 151 -12.51 -4.55 -11.81
CA SER A 151 -13.91 -4.13 -11.61
C SER A 151 -14.75 -5.14 -10.84
N ASN A 152 -14.12 -5.97 -10.02
CA ASN A 152 -14.83 -6.86 -9.12
C ASN A 152 -15.16 -6.12 -7.81
N LYS A 153 -15.99 -6.71 -6.94
CA LYS A 153 -16.29 -6.13 -5.61
C LYS A 153 -15.67 -6.95 -4.48
N ALA A 154 -14.55 -7.62 -4.74
CA ALA A 154 -13.92 -8.51 -3.78
C ALA A 154 -12.42 -8.63 -4.05
N LEU A 155 -11.62 -8.60 -2.99
CA LEU A 155 -10.17 -8.77 -3.15
C LEU A 155 -9.80 -10.04 -3.93
N ASP A 156 -8.87 -9.90 -4.86
CA ASP A 156 -8.20 -11.02 -5.51
C ASP A 156 -6.69 -10.77 -5.73
N ALA A 157 -6.04 -11.64 -6.50
CA ALA A 157 -4.59 -11.61 -6.69
C ALA A 157 -4.09 -10.48 -7.63
N ASN A 158 -4.99 -9.78 -8.32
CA ASN A 158 -4.69 -8.67 -9.22
C ASN A 158 -4.73 -7.31 -8.51
N ASP A 159 -5.42 -7.25 -7.38
CA ASP A 159 -5.60 -6.01 -6.62
C ASP A 159 -4.34 -5.66 -5.84
N ASN A 160 -4.20 -4.39 -5.45
CA ASN A 160 -3.23 -4.00 -4.44
C ASN A 160 -3.95 -3.54 -3.19
N LEU A 161 -3.32 -3.83 -2.05
CA LEU A 161 -3.79 -3.42 -0.74
C LEU A 161 -2.66 -2.72 -0.01
N VAL A 162 -2.91 -1.48 0.40
CA VAL A 162 -1.97 -0.68 1.19
C VAL A 162 -2.66 -0.17 2.43
N LYS A 163 -2.08 -0.44 3.58
CA LYS A 163 -2.47 0.15 4.85
C LYS A 163 -1.69 1.44 5.05
N LEU A 164 -2.39 2.51 5.40
CA LEU A 164 -1.82 3.74 5.92
C LEU A 164 -2.16 3.81 7.40
N ALA A 165 -1.15 3.93 8.24
CA ALA A 165 -1.38 4.02 9.68
C ALA A 165 -2.19 5.28 10.03
N GLY A 166 -3.24 5.13 10.82
CA GLY A 166 -4.06 6.22 11.36
C GLY A 166 -5.32 6.60 10.57
N ILE A 167 -6.23 7.27 11.29
CA ILE A 167 -7.49 7.83 10.80
C ILE A 167 -7.24 9.27 10.33
N SER A 168 -7.75 9.67 9.16
CA SER A 168 -7.66 11.02 8.54
C SER A 168 -6.71 11.16 7.33
N ASN A 169 -6.24 10.05 6.76
CA ASN A 169 -5.33 10.15 5.61
C ASN A 169 -6.03 10.48 4.30
N PHE A 170 -7.36 10.52 4.21
CA PHE A 170 -8.00 10.80 2.90
C PHE A 170 -7.77 12.24 2.40
N ASP A 171 -7.74 13.22 3.31
CA ASP A 171 -7.38 14.60 2.92
C ASP A 171 -5.89 14.70 2.53
N LEU A 172 -5.02 13.99 3.26
CA LEU A 172 -3.61 13.82 2.90
C LEU A 172 -3.45 13.16 1.52
N LEU A 173 -4.24 12.11 1.24
CA LEU A 173 -4.20 11.38 -0.01
C LEU A 173 -4.69 12.21 -1.20
N ASN A 174 -5.72 13.03 -1.02
CA ASN A 174 -6.17 13.95 -2.08
C ASN A 174 -5.15 15.06 -2.35
N ALA A 175 -4.36 15.43 -1.34
CA ALA A 175 -3.25 16.37 -1.49
C ALA A 175 -1.99 15.71 -2.10
N ASN A 176 -1.97 14.37 -2.18
CA ASN A 176 -0.87 13.56 -2.66
C ASN A 176 -1.15 13.02 -4.07
N SER A 177 -0.10 12.69 -4.81
CA SER A 177 -0.28 11.96 -6.08
C SER A 177 -0.44 10.47 -5.79
N VAL A 178 -1.67 9.97 -5.97
CA VAL A 178 -1.96 8.54 -5.93
C VAL A 178 -2.31 8.08 -7.33
N THR A 179 -1.55 7.12 -7.87
CA THR A 179 -1.66 6.66 -9.27
C THR A 179 -1.69 5.15 -9.36
#